data_AF-A0A0R0D1A0-F1
#
_entry.id   AF-A0A0R0D1A0-F1
#
_cell.length_a   1.000
_cell.length_b   1.000
_cell.length_c   1.000
_cell.angle_alpha   90.00
_cell.angle_beta   90.00
_cell.angle_gamma   90.00
#
_symmetry.space_group_name_H-M   'P 1'
#
loop_
_entity.id
_entity.type
_entity.pdbx_description
1 polymer ?
#
loop_
_entity_poly.entity_id
_entity_poly.type
_entity_poly.pdbx_seq_one_letter_code
_entity_poly.pdbx_strand_id
1 'polypeptide(L)'
;MQARQATEQYRRADFAVRYWRSAPGPVMQVAAKALDAGIPVDAVRLVVLNTDLRVRDGQVHLRRPFIMTILNTIFATIVCVHMFLMCAMTVALTGPIWLKVVVILAVAFVYCFLYYGWSLYTSRPQHVLSRYGQTFDALCTASTTRSHNKVRNLAWH
;
A
#
# COMPACT_ATOMS: atom_id res chain seq x y z
N MET A 1 -16.61 -12.23 31.21
CA MET A 1 -15.72 -11.27 30.53
C MET A 1 -14.55 -11.95 29.79
N GLN A 2 -13.94 -13.01 30.34
CA GLN A 2 -12.82 -13.73 29.70
C GLN A 2 -13.14 -14.32 28.32
N ALA A 3 -14.32 -14.94 28.13
CA ALA A 3 -14.70 -15.51 26.83
C ALA A 3 -14.72 -14.46 25.71
N ARG A 4 -15.22 -13.24 25.99
CA ARG A 4 -15.27 -12.14 25.02
C ARG A 4 -13.87 -11.65 24.62
N GLN A 5 -12.93 -11.59 25.57
CA GLN A 5 -11.54 -11.24 25.30
C GLN A 5 -10.83 -12.31 24.46
N ALA A 6 -11.06 -13.59 24.77
CA ALA A 6 -10.52 -14.71 24.00
C ALA A 6 -11.04 -14.72 22.56
N THR A 7 -12.33 -14.46 22.35
CA THR A 7 -12.91 -14.35 21.00
C THR A 7 -12.32 -13.17 20.23
N GLU A 8 -12.08 -12.02 20.88
CA GLU A 8 -11.43 -10.88 20.21
C GLU A 8 -9.96 -11.14 19.85
N GLN A 9 -9.23 -11.83 20.71
CA GLN A 9 -7.85 -12.26 20.40
C GLN A 9 -7.83 -13.21 19.21
N TYR A 10 -8.70 -14.22 19.20
CA TYR A 10 -8.81 -15.16 18.08
C TYR A 10 -9.13 -14.43 16.76
N ARG A 11 -10.10 -13.51 16.79
CA ARG A 11 -10.47 -12.71 15.62
C ARG A 11 -9.30 -11.87 15.08
N ARG A 12 -8.47 -11.30 15.97
CA ARG A 12 -7.27 -10.53 15.57
C ARG A 12 -6.19 -11.44 14.99
N ALA A 13 -6.00 -12.63 15.55
CA ALA A 13 -5.04 -13.61 15.07
C ALA A 13 -5.41 -14.11 13.67
N ASP A 14 -6.66 -14.50 13.45
CA ASP A 14 -7.17 -14.93 12.15
C ASP A 14 -6.99 -13.85 11.06
N PHE A 15 -7.30 -12.60 11.41
CA PHE A 15 -7.07 -11.46 10.53
C PHE A 15 -5.58 -11.25 10.22
N ALA A 16 -4.71 -11.38 11.22
CA ALA A 16 -3.27 -11.24 11.03
C ALA A 16 -2.69 -12.32 10.11
N VAL A 17 -3.19 -13.55 10.20
CA VAL A 17 -2.81 -14.63 9.28
C VAL A 17 -3.23 -14.30 7.85
N ARG A 18 -4.48 -13.87 7.66
CA ARG A 18 -5.04 -13.57 6.33
C ARG A 18 -4.39 -12.37 5.65
N TYR A 19 -4.08 -11.32 6.41
CA TYR A 19 -3.60 -10.04 5.87
C TYR A 19 -2.14 -9.73 6.20
N TRP A 20 -1.41 -10.69 6.79
CA TRP A 20 -0.02 -10.55 7.27
C TRP A 20 0.20 -9.42 8.29
N ARG A 21 -0.87 -8.90 8.88
CA ARG A 21 -0.81 -7.79 9.84
C ARG A 21 -2.02 -7.77 10.76
N SER A 22 -1.80 -7.56 12.05
CA SER A 22 -2.88 -7.25 12.99
C SER A 22 -3.40 -5.83 12.75
N ALA A 23 -4.72 -5.64 12.77
CA ALA A 23 -5.34 -4.32 12.62
C ALA A 23 -6.39 -4.04 13.71
N PRO A 24 -6.69 -2.74 13.99
CA PRO A 24 -7.78 -2.36 14.88
C PRO A 24 -9.14 -2.84 14.37
N GLY A 25 -10.09 -3.08 15.28
CA GLY A 25 -11.44 -3.54 14.95
C GLY A 25 -12.17 -2.75 13.86
N PRO A 26 -12.09 -1.40 13.83
CA PRO A 26 -12.68 -0.60 12.76
C PRO A 26 -12.08 -0.89 11.37
N VAL A 27 -10.76 -1.07 11.28
CA VAL A 27 -10.07 -1.40 10.03
C VAL A 27 -10.46 -2.80 9.56
N MET A 28 -10.59 -3.75 10.48
CA MET A 28 -11.06 -5.11 10.16
C MET A 28 -12.49 -5.11 9.60
N GLN A 29 -13.36 -4.24 10.11
CA GLN A 29 -14.73 -4.09 9.58
C GLN A 29 -14.76 -3.48 8.17
N VAL A 30 -13.92 -2.47 7.91
CA VAL A 30 -13.79 -1.90 6.55
C VAL A 30 -13.24 -2.93 5.57
N ALA A 31 -12.24 -3.72 5.98
CA ALA A 31 -11.69 -4.80 5.17
C ALA A 31 -12.73 -5.90 4.85
N ALA A 32 -13.56 -6.30 5.81
CA ALA A 32 -14.65 -7.25 5.58
C ALA A 32 -15.68 -6.70 4.58
N LYS A 33 -16.13 -5.45 4.77
CA LYS A 33 -17.08 -4.80 3.83
C LYS A 33 -16.48 -4.59 2.43
N ALA A 34 -15.18 -4.39 2.33
CA ALA A 34 -14.49 -4.28 1.05
C ALA A 34 -14.56 -5.59 0.27
N LEU A 35 -14.40 -6.74 0.95
CA LEU A 35 -14.62 -8.05 0.34
C LEU A 35 -16.08 -8.25 -0.09
N ASP A 36 -17.03 -7.87 0.78
CA ASP A 36 -18.47 -7.97 0.46
C ASP A 36 -18.86 -7.10 -0.74
N ALA A 37 -18.14 -5.98 -0.95
CA ALA A 37 -18.30 -5.10 -2.10
C ALA A 37 -17.59 -5.60 -3.38
N GLY A 38 -17.02 -6.80 -3.37
CA GLY A 38 -16.38 -7.43 -4.51
C GLY A 38 -14.93 -6.98 -4.77
N ILE A 39 -14.27 -6.31 -3.81
CA ILE A 39 -12.85 -5.96 -3.94
C ILE A 39 -12.01 -7.23 -3.77
N PRO A 40 -11.03 -7.51 -4.66
CA PRO A 40 -10.18 -8.69 -4.55
C PRO A 40 -9.44 -8.75 -3.21
N VAL A 41 -9.29 -9.96 -2.66
CA VAL A 41 -8.57 -10.19 -1.39
C VAL A 41 -7.15 -9.62 -1.43
N ASP A 42 -6.45 -9.76 -2.55
CA ASP A 42 -5.07 -9.25 -2.71
C ASP A 42 -5.01 -7.72 -2.61
N ALA A 43 -6.01 -7.02 -3.14
CA ALA A 43 -6.12 -5.57 -3.05
C ALA A 43 -6.38 -5.12 -1.59
N VAL A 44 -7.32 -5.78 -0.90
CA VAL A 44 -7.59 -5.52 0.52
C VAL A 44 -6.35 -5.80 1.36
N ARG A 45 -5.65 -6.90 1.09
CA ARG A 45 -4.41 -7.27 1.76
C ARG A 45 -3.31 -6.24 1.57
N LEU A 46 -3.14 -5.72 0.36
CA LEU A 46 -2.14 -4.68 0.11
C LEU A 46 -2.40 -3.41 0.93
N VAL A 47 -3.67 -2.96 0.95
CA VAL A 47 -4.10 -1.77 1.70
C VAL A 47 -3.91 -1.94 3.22
N VAL A 48 -4.23 -3.12 3.75
CA VAL A 48 -4.06 -3.45 5.17
C VAL A 48 -2.58 -3.56 5.53
N LEU A 49 -1.79 -4.27 4.72
CA LEU A 49 -0.36 -4.50 4.96
C LEU A 49 0.41 -3.16 4.97
N ASN A 50 0.11 -2.30 4.00
CA ASN A 50 0.74 -0.98 3.84
C ASN A 50 0.22 0.07 4.85
N THR A 51 -0.74 -0.29 5.70
CA THR A 51 -1.33 0.63 6.71
C THR A 51 -1.94 1.89 6.07
N ASP A 52 -2.55 1.71 4.89
CA ASP A 52 -3.23 2.79 4.20
C ASP A 52 -4.57 3.13 4.88
N LEU A 53 -5.17 2.18 5.62
CA LEU A 53 -6.31 2.46 6.50
C LEU A 53 -5.81 2.84 7.90
N ARG A 54 -6.12 4.07 8.34
CA ARG A 54 -5.73 4.57 9.66
C ARG A 54 -6.95 4.98 10.47
N VAL A 55 -6.92 4.71 11.77
CA VAL A 55 -7.94 5.20 12.69
C VAL A 55 -7.49 6.57 13.22
N ARG A 56 -8.30 7.60 13.00
CA ARG A 56 -8.11 8.96 13.55
C ARG A 56 -9.45 9.43 14.11
N ASP A 57 -9.47 9.91 15.35
CA ASP A 57 -10.68 10.43 16.01
C ASP A 57 -11.88 9.44 15.99
N GLY A 58 -11.59 8.14 16.14
CA GLY A 58 -12.60 7.07 16.09
C GLY A 58 -13.13 6.74 14.70
N GLN A 59 -12.56 7.33 13.65
CA GLN A 59 -12.94 7.15 12.24
C GLN A 59 -11.83 6.46 11.47
N VAL A 60 -12.20 5.64 10.48
CA VAL A 60 -11.22 5.03 9.57
C VAL A 60 -11.07 5.95 8.36
N HIS A 61 -9.84 6.37 8.09
CA HIS A 61 -9.49 7.16 6.92
C HIS A 61 -8.55 6.37 6.02
N LEU A 62 -8.76 6.50 4.71
CA LEU A 62 -7.81 6.07 3.72
C LEU A 62 -6.72 7.13 3.59
N ARG A 63 -5.48 6.75 3.86
CA ARG A 63 -4.30 7.56 3.53
C ARG A 63 -4.20 7.59 2.02
N ARG A 64 -4.44 8.76 1.42
CA ARG A 64 -4.09 9.05 0.02
C ARG A 64 -2.71 9.67 0.03
N PRO A 65 -1.62 8.93 -0.23
CA PRO A 65 -0.29 9.49 -0.11
C PRO A 65 0.07 10.20 -1.42
N PHE A 66 -0.64 11.29 -1.75
CA PHE A 66 -0.38 12.09 -2.95
C PHE A 66 1.09 12.53 -3.02
N ILE A 67 1.65 12.94 -1.88
CA ILE A 67 3.06 13.29 -1.74
C ILE A 67 3.97 12.10 -2.01
N MET A 68 3.65 10.89 -1.53
CA MET A 68 4.47 9.72 -1.83
C MET A 68 4.35 9.29 -3.28
N THR A 69 3.20 9.51 -3.94
CA THR A 69 3.08 9.29 -5.38
C THR A 69 3.97 10.22 -6.16
N ILE A 70 3.96 11.52 -5.84
CA ILE A 70 4.85 12.50 -6.50
C ILE A 70 6.32 12.13 -6.23
N LEU A 71 6.67 11.88 -4.97
CA LEU A 71 8.03 11.54 -4.57
C LEU A 71 8.52 10.25 -5.25
N ASN A 72 7.63 9.24 -5.35
CA ASN A 72 7.89 8.00 -6.06
C ASN A 72 8.21 8.26 -7.55
N THR A 73 7.39 9.07 -8.22
CA THR A 73 7.61 9.44 -9.63
C THR A 73 8.92 10.21 -9.81
N ILE A 74 9.24 11.14 -8.91
CA ILE A 74 10.50 11.89 -8.94
C ILE A 74 11.70 10.94 -8.79
N PHE A 75 11.69 10.05 -7.79
CA PHE A 75 12.77 9.07 -7.59
C PHE A 75 12.92 8.13 -8.79
N ALA A 76 11.81 7.62 -9.34
CA ALA A 76 11.85 6.78 -10.53
C ALA A 76 12.47 7.53 -11.73
N THR A 77 12.16 8.81 -11.89
CA THR A 77 12.73 9.65 -12.96
C THR A 77 14.24 9.86 -12.75
N ILE A 78 14.67 10.19 -11.54
CA ILE A 78 16.09 10.35 -11.19
C ILE A 78 16.86 9.07 -11.48
N VAL A 79 16.31 7.92 -11.09
CA VAL A 79 16.91 6.59 -11.32
C VAL A 79 17.05 6.31 -12.81
N CYS A 80 16.02 6.55 -13.61
CA CYS A 80 16.06 6.37 -15.07
C CYS A 80 17.10 7.30 -15.74
N VAL A 81 17.12 8.58 -15.34
CA VAL A 81 18.10 9.55 -15.85
C VAL A 81 19.52 9.14 -15.47
N HIS A 82 19.72 8.67 -14.23
CA HIS A 82 21.03 8.21 -13.78
C HIS A 82 21.49 6.95 -14.51
N MET A 83 20.61 5.97 -14.72
CA MET A 83 20.90 4.79 -15.54
C MET A 83 21.30 5.19 -16.97
N PHE A 84 20.55 6.09 -17.58
CA PHE A 84 20.86 6.61 -18.92
C PHE A 84 22.23 7.30 -18.95
N LEU A 85 22.54 8.13 -17.95
CA LEU A 85 23.83 8.81 -17.84
C LEU A 85 24.99 7.82 -17.69
N MET A 86 24.84 6.80 -16.84
CA MET A 86 25.86 5.75 -16.66
C MET A 86 26.12 4.99 -17.98
N CYS A 87 25.07 4.67 -18.73
CA CYS A 87 25.20 4.07 -20.05
C CYS A 87 25.92 5.02 -21.03
N ALA A 88 25.53 6.29 -21.07
CA ALA A 88 26.15 7.29 -21.95
C ALA A 88 27.65 7.49 -21.65
N MET A 89 28.02 7.58 -20.37
CA MET A 89 29.43 7.68 -19.95
C MET A 89 30.23 6.42 -20.33
N THR A 90 29.64 5.23 -20.18
CA THR A 90 30.27 3.96 -20.59
C THR A 90 30.53 3.92 -22.09
N VAL A 91 29.61 4.45 -22.90
CA VAL A 91 29.79 4.55 -24.36
C VAL A 91 30.88 5.56 -24.72
N ALA A 92 30.93 6.71 -24.04
CA ALA A 92 31.88 7.79 -24.29
C ALA A 92 33.33 7.44 -23.91
N LEU A 93 33.55 6.51 -22.99
CA LEU A 93 34.87 6.03 -22.60
C LEU A 93 35.60 5.34 -23.76
N THR A 94 36.89 5.59 -23.91
CA THR A 94 37.75 4.86 -24.85
C THR A 94 38.04 3.47 -24.27
N GLY A 95 37.70 2.42 -25.01
CA GLY A 95 37.86 1.05 -24.52
C GLY A 95 37.22 0.02 -25.46
N PRO A 96 37.53 -1.26 -25.25
CA PRO A 96 37.04 -2.33 -26.10
C PRO A 96 35.52 -2.49 -25.97
N ILE A 97 34.84 -2.68 -27.11
CA ILE A 97 33.37 -2.72 -27.22
C ILE A 97 32.75 -3.80 -26.32
N TRP A 98 33.39 -4.98 -26.23
CA TRP A 98 32.87 -6.09 -25.40
C TRP A 98 32.77 -5.71 -23.92
N LEU A 99 33.72 -4.93 -23.40
CA LEU A 99 33.73 -4.50 -22.00
C LEU A 99 32.63 -3.47 -21.74
N LYS A 100 32.34 -2.59 -22.72
CA LYS A 100 31.20 -1.66 -22.66
C LYS A 100 29.87 -2.40 -22.58
N VAL A 101 29.68 -3.43 -23.40
CA VAL A 101 28.46 -4.25 -23.40
C VAL A 101 28.28 -4.94 -22.04
N VAL A 102 29.34 -5.51 -21.48
CA VAL A 102 29.30 -6.14 -20.15
C VAL A 102 28.91 -5.14 -19.06
N VAL A 103 29.51 -3.94 -19.06
CA VAL A 103 29.18 -2.90 -18.08
C VAL A 103 27.74 -2.41 -18.22
N ILE A 104 27.26 -2.16 -19.44
CA ILE A 104 25.87 -1.74 -19.68
C ILE A 104 24.89 -2.81 -19.21
N LEU A 105 25.15 -4.09 -19.49
CA LEU A 105 24.32 -5.19 -19.01
C LEU A 105 24.32 -5.28 -17.48
N ALA A 106 25.49 -5.13 -16.84
CA ALA A 106 25.60 -5.14 -15.38
C ALA A 106 24.81 -3.98 -14.75
N VAL A 107 24.95 -2.76 -15.30
CA VAL A 107 24.19 -1.58 -14.87
C VAL A 107 22.69 -1.82 -15.03
N ALA A 108 22.25 -2.27 -16.21
CA ALA A 108 20.84 -2.57 -16.48
C ALA A 108 20.28 -3.63 -15.51
N PHE A 109 21.04 -4.69 -15.23
CA PHE A 109 20.63 -5.73 -14.30
C PHE A 109 20.42 -5.19 -12.87
N VAL A 110 21.37 -4.40 -12.36
CA VAL A 110 21.27 -3.77 -11.03
C VAL A 110 20.03 -2.87 -10.96
N TYR A 111 19.79 -2.04 -11.97
CA TYR A 111 18.63 -1.15 -12.00
C TYR A 111 17.31 -1.90 -12.16
N CYS A 112 17.24 -2.96 -12.95
CA CYS A 112 16.05 -3.81 -13.06
C CYS A 112 15.72 -4.46 -11.72
N PHE A 113 16.72 -4.98 -10.99
CA PHE A 113 16.51 -5.59 -9.69
C PHE A 113 16.02 -4.57 -8.65
N LEU A 114 16.65 -3.39 -8.59
CA LEU A 114 16.20 -2.29 -7.72
C LEU A 114 14.77 -1.86 -8.07
N TYR A 115 14.46 -1.70 -9.35
CA TYR A 115 13.13 -1.29 -9.81
C TYR A 115 12.06 -2.31 -9.43
N TYR A 116 12.35 -3.62 -9.58
CA TYR A 116 11.42 -4.67 -9.22
C TYR A 116 11.06 -4.61 -7.73
N GLY A 117 12.07 -4.51 -6.85
CA GLY A 117 11.86 -4.34 -5.41
C GLY A 117 11.07 -3.07 -5.08
N TRP A 118 11.46 -1.95 -5.67
CA TRP A 118 10.81 -0.66 -5.47
C TRP A 118 9.35 -0.63 -5.92
N SER A 119 9.04 -1.23 -7.08
CA SER A 119 7.67 -1.30 -7.63
C SER A 119 6.71 -2.08 -6.71
N LEU A 120 7.23 -3.07 -5.99
CA LEU A 120 6.44 -3.93 -5.11
C LEU A 120 5.88 -3.16 -3.92
N TYR A 121 6.64 -2.19 -3.41
CA TYR A 121 6.29 -1.38 -2.25
C TYR A 121 5.64 -0.03 -2.59
N THR A 122 5.73 0.43 -3.83
CA THR A 122 5.25 1.77 -4.21
C THR A 122 4.13 1.75 -5.24
N SER A 123 4.32 1.12 -6.40
CA SER A 123 3.37 1.21 -7.52
C SER A 123 2.17 0.28 -7.36
N ARG A 124 2.33 -0.91 -6.80
CA ARG A 124 1.21 -1.84 -6.56
C ARG A 124 0.14 -1.28 -5.60
N PRO A 125 0.50 -0.71 -4.42
CA PRO A 125 -0.49 -0.05 -3.57
C PRO A 125 -1.16 1.14 -4.25
N GLN A 126 -0.39 1.94 -4.99
CA GLN A 126 -0.92 3.09 -5.73
C GLN A 126 -1.94 2.67 -6.80
N HIS A 127 -1.69 1.57 -7.50
CA HIS A 127 -2.63 1.02 -8.49
C HIS A 127 -3.91 0.47 -7.85
N VAL A 128 -3.80 -0.15 -6.68
CA VAL A 128 -4.98 -0.58 -5.91
C VAL A 128 -5.80 0.62 -5.44
N LEU A 129 -5.12 1.65 -4.92
CA LEU A 129 -5.76 2.90 -4.47
C LEU A 129 -6.38 3.69 -5.63
N SER A 130 -5.77 3.71 -6.82
CA SER A 130 -6.36 4.38 -7.98
C SER A 130 -7.60 3.66 -8.49
N ARG A 131 -7.58 2.31 -8.48
CA ARG A 131 -8.69 1.50 -8.99
C ARG A 131 -9.86 1.34 -8.02
N TYR A 132 -9.59 1.19 -6.73
CA TYR A 132 -10.60 0.89 -5.69
C TYR A 132 -10.73 1.97 -4.62
N GLY A 133 -9.94 3.04 -4.68
CA GLY A 133 -9.88 4.06 -3.63
C GLY A 133 -11.21 4.77 -3.38
N GLN A 134 -12.01 5.01 -4.41
CA GLN A 134 -13.35 5.60 -4.24
C GLN A 134 -14.28 4.68 -3.44
N THR A 135 -14.24 3.38 -3.70
CA THR A 135 -15.02 2.38 -2.97
C THR A 135 -14.54 2.28 -1.53
N PHE A 136 -13.23 2.26 -1.29
CA PHE A 136 -12.67 2.29 0.06
C PHE A 136 -13.03 3.57 0.83
N ASP A 137 -12.99 4.73 0.19
CA ASP A 137 -13.39 6.00 0.80
C ASP A 137 -14.88 5.98 1.17
N ALA A 138 -15.75 5.50 0.28
CA ALA A 138 -17.18 5.36 0.57
C ALA A 138 -17.44 4.42 1.77
N LEU A 139 -16.71 3.30 1.85
CA LEU A 139 -16.82 2.36 2.96
C LEU A 139 -16.30 2.95 4.28
N CYS A 140 -15.22 3.71 4.23
CA CYS A 140 -14.69 4.48 5.36
C CYS A 140 -15.73 5.50 5.85
N THR A 141 -16.30 6.33 4.97
CA THR A 141 -17.34 7.30 5.31
C THR A 141 -18.59 6.64 5.88
N ALA A 142 -19.07 5.54 5.28
CA ALA A 142 -20.22 4.80 5.79
C ALA A 142 -19.95 4.17 7.17
N SER A 143 -18.70 3.77 7.45
CA SER A 143 -18.31 3.29 8.78
C SER A 143 -18.32 4.42 9.82
N THR A 144 -17.90 5.63 9.42
CA THR A 144 -17.92 6.85 10.24
C THR A 144 -19.35 7.26 10.61
N THR A 145 -20.27 7.35 9.64
CA THR A 145 -21.66 7.77 9.90
C THR A 145 -22.35 6.83 10.90
N ARG A 146 -22.06 5.52 10.82
CA ARG A 146 -22.62 4.53 11.74
C ARG A 146 -22.06 4.64 13.16
N SER A 147 -20.77 4.96 13.29
CA SER A 147 -20.14 5.22 14.59
C SER A 147 -20.77 6.43 15.27
N HIS A 148 -20.94 7.53 14.52
CA HIS A 148 -21.54 8.77 15.03
C HIS A 148 -23.01 8.59 15.47
N ASN A 149 -23.82 7.87 14.67
CA ASN A 149 -25.21 7.57 15.04
C ASN A 149 -25.30 6.66 16.29
N LYS A 150 -24.34 5.75 16.48
CA LYS A 150 -24.32 4.87 17.66
C LYS A 150 -23.94 5.63 18.93
N VAL A 151 -22.96 6.53 18.85
CA VAL A 151 -22.58 7.42 19.97
C VAL A 151 -23.72 8.38 20.32
N ARG A 152 -24.36 8.97 19.30
CA ARG A 152 -25.52 9.86 19.51
C ARG A 152 -26.65 9.12 20.21
N ASN A 153 -27.04 7.93 19.75
CA ASN A 153 -28.11 7.15 20.40
C ASN A 153 -27.78 6.73 21.84
N LEU A 154 -26.51 6.62 22.22
CA LEU A 154 -26.09 6.34 23.60
C LEU A 154 -26.09 7.59 24.49
N ALA A 155 -26.07 8.80 23.92
CA ALA A 155 -26.13 10.05 24.67
C ALA A 155 -27.56 10.51 25.00
N TRP A 156 -28.57 9.88 24.39
CA TRP A 156 -29.99 10.18 24.58
C TRP A 156 -30.75 9.10 25.38
N HIS A 157 -30.03 8.13 25.94
CA HIS A 157 -30.53 7.08 26.82
C HIS A 157 -29.71 7.05 28.10
#